data_AF-A0A934H1F8-F1
#
_entry.id   AF-A0A934H1F8-F1
#
_cell.length_a   1.000
_cell.length_b   1.000
_cell.length_c   1.000
_cell.angle_alpha   90.00
_cell.angle_beta   90.00
_cell.angle_gamma   90.00
#
_symmetry.space_group_name_H-M   'P 1'
#
loop_
_entity.id
_entity.type
_entity.pdbx_description
1 polymer ?
#
loop_
_entity_poly.entity_id
_entity_poly.type
_entity_poly.pdbx_seq_one_letter_code
_entity_poly.pdbx_strand_id
1 'polypeptide(L)'
;NWLAQTNCTTRWMRYWLLPNTCWHNRINQPALSICRFLNFYERLLRLTDFQVEHAQQKLAETSEFIGKLSGVDGAIIFRTDFILEGFGTEILMDKIKPSKVYKVLDPIKKHKEELDSEQFGMRHRSAMRLVSAVPDIAIFVVSQDGGISLIWNENGEVCFKTGVKTTNVNMVSP
;
A
#
# COMPACT_ATOMS: atom_id res chain seq x y z
N ASN A 1 -5.08 52.03 33.73
CA ASN A 1 -4.69 51.35 34.98
C ASN A 1 -5.54 50.10 35.17
N TRP A 2 -4.91 48.93 34.95
CA TRP A 2 -5.19 47.59 35.47
C TRP A 2 -6.64 47.14 35.76
N LEU A 3 -7.14 46.15 35.01
CA LEU A 3 -7.16 44.73 35.40
C LEU A 3 -7.85 43.85 34.34
N ALA A 4 -7.21 42.73 34.02
CA ALA A 4 -7.74 41.64 33.21
C ALA A 4 -8.26 40.53 34.13
N GLN A 5 -9.31 39.80 33.73
CA GLN A 5 -9.41 38.35 33.93
C GLN A 5 -10.53 37.72 33.09
N THR A 6 -10.22 36.52 32.60
CA THR A 6 -10.79 35.78 31.49
C THR A 6 -11.92 34.83 31.91
N ASN A 7 -13.03 34.80 31.14
CA ASN A 7 -14.06 33.77 31.22
C ASN A 7 -13.65 32.55 30.39
N CYS A 8 -13.55 31.38 31.02
CA CYS A 8 -13.41 30.09 30.34
C CYS A 8 -14.62 29.22 30.69
N THR A 9 -15.55 29.09 29.75
CA THR A 9 -16.72 28.21 29.85
C THR A 9 -16.48 26.96 29.01
N THR A 10 -16.29 25.81 29.66
CA THR A 10 -16.35 24.50 28.98
C THR A 10 -17.10 23.54 29.90
N ARG A 11 -18.36 23.25 29.56
CA ARG A 11 -19.14 22.19 30.21
C ARG A 11 -19.94 21.43 29.15
N TRP A 12 -19.23 20.61 28.40
CA TRP A 12 -19.80 19.50 27.65
C TRP A 12 -19.13 18.22 28.13
N MET A 13 -19.86 17.42 28.92
CA MET A 13 -19.56 16.00 29.08
C MET A 13 -20.88 15.25 29.09
N ARG A 14 -21.15 14.61 27.95
CA ARG A 14 -22.25 13.65 27.76
C ARG A 14 -22.00 12.42 28.61
N TYR A 15 -23.06 11.99 29.28
CA TYR A 15 -23.21 10.72 29.98
C TYR A 15 -22.87 9.53 29.06
N TRP A 16 -22.05 8.61 29.55
CA TRP A 16 -22.01 7.22 29.09
C TRP A 16 -22.45 6.32 30.26
N LEU A 17 -23.47 5.52 29.99
CA LEU A 17 -24.09 4.55 30.88
C LEU A 17 -23.17 3.33 31.08
N LEU A 18 -22.99 2.92 32.33
CA LEU A 18 -22.59 1.55 32.72
C LEU A 18 -23.50 1.06 33.85
N PRO A 19 -23.69 -0.27 34.01
CA PRO A 19 -24.81 -0.84 34.75
C PRO A 19 -24.65 -0.74 36.27
N ASN A 20 -25.80 -0.67 36.92
CA ASN A 20 -26.04 -0.58 38.37
C ASN A 20 -25.23 -1.59 39.21
N THR A 21 -24.39 -1.09 40.13
CA THR A 21 -24.26 -1.65 41.49
C THR A 21 -23.72 -0.62 42.49
N CYS A 22 -24.54 -0.35 43.52
CA CYS A 22 -24.21 0.00 44.91
C CYS A 22 -23.32 1.24 45.19
N TRP A 23 -24.01 2.35 45.50
CA TRP A 23 -23.46 3.50 46.23
C TRP A 23 -23.44 3.24 47.73
N HIS A 24 -22.25 3.09 48.33
CA HIS A 24 -22.00 3.43 49.74
C HIS A 24 -20.52 3.86 49.91
N ASN A 25 -20.34 5.09 50.38
CA ASN A 25 -19.14 5.66 51.02
C ASN A 25 -17.75 5.36 50.43
N ARG A 26 -17.25 6.27 49.57
CA ARG A 26 -15.84 6.72 49.61
C ARG A 26 -15.62 8.01 48.82
N ILE A 27 -15.56 9.15 49.51
CA ILE A 27 -15.07 10.42 48.96
C ILE A 27 -13.53 10.32 48.88
N ASN A 28 -12.98 9.52 47.96
CA ASN A 28 -11.56 9.59 47.56
C ASN A 28 -11.18 8.74 46.32
N GLN A 29 -12.05 8.62 45.31
CA GLN A 29 -11.78 7.75 44.14
C GLN A 29 -11.84 8.34 42.71
N PRO A 30 -12.16 9.63 42.42
CA PRO A 30 -12.19 10.09 41.03
C PRO A 30 -10.79 10.19 40.40
N ALA A 31 -9.76 10.55 41.17
CA ALA A 31 -8.38 10.64 40.67
C ALA A 31 -7.82 9.27 40.27
N LEU A 32 -8.14 8.21 41.05
CA LEU A 32 -7.70 6.84 40.78
C LEU A 32 -8.37 6.20 39.56
N SER A 33 -9.57 6.65 39.17
CA SER A 33 -10.23 6.17 37.95
C SER A 33 -9.71 6.90 36.70
N ILE A 34 -9.50 8.21 36.79
CA ILE A 34 -8.93 9.01 35.69
C ILE A 34 -7.48 8.59 35.41
N CYS A 35 -6.64 8.44 36.44
CA CYS A 35 -5.27 7.95 36.24
C CYS A 35 -5.23 6.53 35.66
N ARG A 36 -6.16 5.64 36.05
CA ARG A 36 -6.26 4.30 35.44
C ARG A 36 -6.69 4.36 33.98
N PHE A 37 -7.62 5.24 33.66
CA PHE A 37 -8.07 5.46 32.28
C PHE A 37 -6.94 6.03 31.42
N LEU A 38 -6.24 7.07 31.87
CA LEU A 38 -5.10 7.64 31.14
C LEU A 38 -3.98 6.61 30.94
N ASN A 39 -3.61 5.84 31.97
CA ASN A 39 -2.62 4.77 31.83
C ASN A 39 -3.05 3.67 30.85
N PHE A 40 -4.35 3.37 30.77
CA PHE A 40 -4.88 2.41 29.81
C PHE A 40 -4.76 2.93 28.37
N TYR A 41 -5.06 4.22 28.14
CA TYR A 41 -4.89 4.86 26.83
C TYR A 41 -3.42 4.96 26.42
N GLU A 42 -2.53 5.36 27.32
CA GLU A 42 -1.09 5.37 27.03
C GLU A 42 -0.57 3.98 26.66
N ARG A 43 -1.05 2.94 27.35
CA ARG A 43 -0.67 1.56 27.03
C ARG A 43 -1.19 1.12 25.66
N LEU A 44 -2.42 1.50 25.31
CA LEU A 44 -2.97 1.22 23.98
C LEU A 44 -2.19 1.95 22.88
N LEU A 45 -1.87 3.23 23.07
CA LEU A 45 -1.06 4.03 22.14
C LEU A 45 0.31 3.40 21.91
N ARG A 46 0.99 2.96 22.98
CA ARG A 46 2.30 2.28 22.85
C ARG A 46 2.21 0.95 22.10
N LEU A 47 1.14 0.20 22.28
CA LEU A 47 0.94 -1.06 21.54
C LEU A 47 0.71 -0.80 20.05
N THR A 48 -0.05 0.24 19.71
CA THR A 48 -0.25 0.62 18.31
C THR A 48 1.04 1.14 17.67
N ASP A 49 1.82 1.97 18.39
CA ASP A 49 3.08 2.50 17.89
C ASP A 49 4.07 1.35 17.62
N PHE A 50 4.21 0.42 18.58
CA PHE A 50 5.05 -0.77 18.41
C PHE A 50 4.63 -1.62 17.21
N GLN A 51 3.33 -1.80 16.98
CA GLN A 51 2.83 -2.56 15.83
C GLN A 51 3.14 -1.86 14.51
N VAL A 52 3.03 -0.52 14.46
CA VAL A 52 3.36 0.28 13.28
C VAL A 52 4.86 0.19 12.98
N GLU A 53 5.72 0.41 13.97
CA GLU A 53 7.17 0.33 13.82
C GLU A 53 7.60 -1.07 13.33
N HIS A 54 7.07 -2.12 13.95
CA HIS A 54 7.38 -3.50 13.56
C HIS A 54 6.89 -3.82 12.14
N ALA A 55 5.73 -3.30 11.72
CA ALA A 55 5.24 -3.45 10.36
C ALA A 55 6.11 -2.70 9.34
N GLN A 56 6.56 -1.48 9.68
CA GLN A 56 7.48 -0.70 8.84
C GLN A 56 8.83 -1.38 8.67
N GLN A 57 9.39 -1.91 9.76
CA GLN A 57 10.65 -2.64 9.73
C GLN A 57 10.55 -3.88 8.83
N LYS A 58 9.49 -4.69 9.00
CA LYS A 58 9.25 -5.85 8.14
C LYS A 58 9.07 -5.48 6.67
N LEU A 59 8.39 -4.37 6.39
CA LEU A 59 8.24 -3.87 5.03
C LEU A 59 9.59 -3.49 4.42
N ALA A 60 10.45 -2.80 5.18
CA ALA A 60 11.79 -2.41 4.74
C ALA A 60 12.67 -3.65 4.46
N GLU A 61 12.73 -4.60 5.40
CA GLU A 61 13.49 -5.85 5.25
C GLU A 61 12.99 -6.68 4.06
N THR A 62 11.67 -6.80 3.89
CA THR A 62 11.08 -7.53 2.76
C THR A 62 11.39 -6.82 1.44
N SER A 63 11.32 -5.49 1.41
CA SER A 63 11.65 -4.70 0.22
C SER A 63 13.12 -4.87 -0.17
N GLU A 64 14.02 -4.86 0.81
CA GLU A 64 15.45 -5.12 0.58
C GLU A 64 15.69 -6.54 0.06
N PHE A 65 14.99 -7.53 0.63
CA PHE A 65 15.06 -8.91 0.18
C PHE A 65 14.62 -9.07 -1.28
N ILE A 66 13.46 -8.52 -1.67
CA ILE A 66 13.00 -8.53 -3.06
C ILE A 66 13.95 -7.74 -3.97
N GLY A 67 14.49 -6.63 -3.49
CA GLY A 67 15.52 -5.85 -4.18
C GLY A 67 16.75 -6.71 -4.53
N LYS A 68 17.22 -7.53 -3.58
CA LYS A 68 18.35 -8.47 -3.82
C LYS A 68 18.01 -9.52 -4.88
N LEU A 69 16.79 -10.08 -4.87
CA LEU A 69 16.34 -11.03 -5.89
C LEU A 69 16.27 -10.41 -7.28
N SER A 70 15.93 -9.12 -7.36
CA SER A 70 15.85 -8.38 -8.62
C SER A 70 17.20 -8.08 -9.28
N GLY A 71 18.31 -8.36 -8.59
CA GLY A 71 19.66 -8.22 -9.13
C GLY A 71 20.04 -9.30 -10.16
N VAL A 72 19.23 -10.36 -10.28
CA VAL A 72 19.40 -11.41 -11.29
C VAL A 72 18.57 -11.07 -12.53
N ASP A 73 19.11 -11.36 -13.72
CA ASP A 73 18.36 -11.22 -14.97
C ASP A 73 17.14 -12.16 -14.99
N GLY A 74 15.99 -11.61 -15.39
CA GLY A 74 14.73 -12.35 -15.50
C GLY A 74 13.58 -11.66 -14.80
N ALA A 75 12.59 -12.46 -14.38
CA ALA A 75 11.42 -12.01 -13.66
C ALA A 75 11.33 -12.62 -12.25
N ILE A 76 10.57 -11.96 -11.39
CA ILE A 76 10.15 -12.45 -10.08
C ILE A 76 8.65 -12.73 -10.16
N ILE A 77 8.24 -13.90 -9.71
CA ILE A 77 6.87 -14.36 -9.77
C ILE A 77 6.28 -14.35 -8.37
N PHE A 78 5.20 -13.60 -8.22
CA PHE A 78 4.38 -13.60 -7.02
C PHE A 78 2.98 -14.12 -7.35
N ARG A 79 2.40 -14.81 -6.38
CA ARG A 79 0.94 -14.97 -6.31
C ARG A 79 0.28 -13.68 -5.84
N THR A 80 -1.04 -13.61 -6.00
CA THR A 80 -1.86 -12.47 -5.56
C THR A 80 -1.91 -12.30 -4.03
N ASP A 81 -1.52 -13.33 -3.27
CA ASP A 81 -1.32 -13.28 -1.81
C ASP A 81 0.10 -12.87 -1.41
N PHE A 82 0.90 -12.34 -2.36
CA PHE A 82 2.28 -11.91 -2.20
C PHE A 82 3.27 -13.02 -1.78
N ILE A 83 2.90 -14.30 -1.99
CA ILE A 83 3.84 -15.40 -1.83
C ILE A 83 4.75 -15.49 -3.05
N LEU A 84 6.06 -15.53 -2.81
CA LEU A 84 7.11 -15.67 -3.82
C LEU A 84 7.14 -17.11 -4.33
N GLU A 85 6.92 -17.29 -5.64
CA GLU A 85 6.97 -18.60 -6.31
C GLU A 85 8.32 -18.85 -7.01
N GLY A 86 8.98 -17.79 -7.49
CA GLY A 86 10.27 -17.92 -8.17
C GLY A 86 10.92 -16.58 -8.52
N PHE A 87 12.21 -16.62 -8.83
CA PHE A 87 13.02 -15.47 -9.27
C PHE A 87 14.03 -15.90 -10.33
N GLY A 88 14.53 -14.96 -11.13
CA GLY A 88 15.45 -15.25 -12.24
C GLY A 88 14.80 -16.05 -13.37
N THR A 89 13.48 -15.98 -13.51
CA THR A 89 12.74 -16.77 -14.49
C THR A 89 12.77 -16.11 -15.86
N GLU A 90 12.98 -16.90 -16.90
CA GLU A 90 12.89 -16.44 -18.28
C GLU A 90 11.45 -16.58 -18.81
N ILE A 91 10.97 -15.54 -19.49
CA ILE A 91 9.66 -15.55 -20.16
C ILE A 91 9.86 -16.10 -21.58
N LEU A 92 9.64 -17.40 -21.74
CA LEU A 92 9.72 -18.06 -23.05
C LEU A 92 8.45 -17.77 -23.87
N MET A 93 8.60 -17.13 -25.03
CA MET A 93 7.49 -16.71 -25.88
C MET A 93 7.67 -17.21 -27.30
N ASP A 94 7.52 -18.52 -27.47
CA ASP A 94 7.44 -19.13 -28.79
C ASP A 94 5.97 -19.12 -29.25
N LYS A 95 5.64 -18.24 -30.22
CA LYS A 95 4.43 -18.30 -31.07
C LYS A 95 3.14 -17.64 -30.54
N ILE A 96 3.21 -16.50 -29.86
CA ILE A 96 2.00 -15.71 -29.54
C ILE A 96 1.86 -14.55 -30.54
N LYS A 97 0.69 -14.45 -31.19
CA LYS A 97 0.37 -13.33 -32.09
C LYS A 97 0.37 -12.01 -31.31
N PRO A 98 0.88 -10.91 -31.89
CA PRO A 98 0.82 -9.60 -31.22
C PRO A 98 -0.65 -9.24 -30.97
N SER A 99 -1.01 -9.15 -29.70
CA SER A 99 -2.30 -8.57 -29.30
C SER A 99 -2.18 -7.06 -29.32
N LYS A 100 -3.29 -6.37 -29.62
CA LYS A 100 -3.32 -4.90 -29.57
C LYS A 100 -2.99 -4.45 -28.16
N VAL A 101 -2.05 -3.51 -28.07
CA VAL A 101 -1.61 -2.91 -26.81
C VAL A 101 -2.21 -1.52 -26.71
N TYR A 102 -2.75 -1.19 -25.55
CA TYR A 102 -3.44 0.07 -25.29
C TYR A 102 -2.81 0.80 -24.12
N LYS A 103 -2.35 2.03 -24.34
CA LYS A 103 -1.95 2.95 -23.27
C LYS A 103 -3.18 3.45 -22.54
N VAL A 104 -3.25 3.20 -21.23
CA VAL A 104 -4.31 3.74 -20.39
C VAL A 104 -3.89 5.12 -19.89
N LEU A 105 -4.55 6.16 -20.38
CA LEU A 105 -4.32 7.55 -19.97
C LEU A 105 -5.13 7.90 -18.71
N ASP A 106 -6.37 7.44 -18.66
CA ASP A 106 -7.27 7.64 -17.53
C ASP A 106 -8.06 6.34 -17.28
N PRO A 107 -7.79 5.63 -16.17
CA PRO A 107 -8.47 4.38 -15.85
C PRO A 107 -9.95 4.59 -15.50
N ILE A 108 -10.36 5.79 -15.05
CA ILE A 108 -11.75 6.10 -14.68
C ILE A 108 -12.56 6.40 -15.93
N LYS A 109 -11.99 7.19 -16.86
CA LYS A 109 -12.67 7.59 -18.10
C LYS A 109 -12.56 6.57 -19.24
N LYS A 110 -11.91 5.43 -19.00
CA LYS A 110 -11.63 4.38 -20.00
C LYS A 110 -10.96 4.93 -21.27
N HIS A 111 -10.17 5.98 -21.14
CA HIS A 111 -9.48 6.57 -22.28
C HIS A 111 -8.20 5.77 -22.56
N LYS A 112 -8.17 5.15 -23.74
CA LYS A 112 -7.11 4.25 -24.19
C LYS A 112 -6.59 4.69 -25.57
N GLU A 113 -5.28 4.66 -25.78
CA GLU A 113 -4.65 4.89 -27.08
C GLU A 113 -3.95 3.62 -27.54
N GLU A 114 -4.13 3.20 -28.80
CA GLU A 114 -3.40 2.05 -29.36
C GLU A 114 -1.90 2.37 -29.44
N LEU A 115 -1.08 1.43 -29.02
CA LEU A 115 0.38 1.52 -29.05
C LEU A 115 0.97 0.41 -29.90
N ASP A 116 2.05 0.75 -30.59
CA ASP A 116 2.92 -0.25 -31.19
C ASP A 116 3.87 -0.83 -30.13
N SER A 117 3.73 -2.12 -29.85
CA SER A 117 4.58 -2.83 -28.89
C SER A 117 6.05 -2.86 -29.31
N GLU A 118 6.37 -2.70 -30.60
CA GLU A 118 7.75 -2.76 -31.10
C GLU A 118 8.58 -1.53 -30.73
N GLN A 119 7.95 -0.46 -30.26
CA GLN A 119 8.62 0.74 -29.76
C GLN A 119 9.24 0.55 -28.37
N PHE A 120 8.98 -0.58 -27.71
CA PHE A 120 9.43 -0.84 -26.33
C PHE A 120 10.60 -1.83 -26.26
N GLY A 121 11.35 -1.75 -25.16
CA GLY A 121 12.46 -2.66 -24.87
C GLY A 121 12.02 -4.12 -24.63
N MET A 122 12.99 -5.03 -24.58
CA MET A 122 12.75 -6.48 -24.46
C MET A 122 11.93 -6.87 -23.23
N ARG A 123 12.10 -6.18 -22.08
CA ARG A 123 11.33 -6.44 -20.85
C ARG A 123 9.83 -6.17 -21.04
N HIS A 124 9.49 -5.00 -21.58
CA HIS A 124 8.11 -4.63 -21.89
C HIS A 124 7.49 -5.55 -22.93
N ARG A 125 8.20 -5.85 -24.03
CA ARG A 125 7.68 -6.74 -25.07
C ARG A 125 7.40 -8.15 -24.53
N SER A 126 8.29 -8.69 -23.70
CA SER A 126 8.09 -10.00 -23.08
C SER A 126 6.88 -9.99 -22.14
N ALA A 127 6.72 -8.94 -21.33
CA ALA A 127 5.58 -8.78 -20.44
C ALA A 127 4.24 -8.64 -21.20
N MET A 128 4.19 -7.82 -22.26
CA MET A 128 2.99 -7.65 -23.10
C MET A 128 2.58 -8.96 -23.75
N ARG A 129 3.55 -9.74 -24.25
CA ARG A 129 3.27 -11.06 -24.83
C ARG A 129 2.76 -12.04 -23.78
N LEU A 130 3.37 -12.08 -22.60
CA LEU A 130 2.90 -12.98 -21.53
C LEU A 130 1.46 -12.64 -21.10
N VAL A 131 1.17 -11.37 -20.87
CA VAL A 131 -0.18 -10.87 -20.53
C VAL A 131 -1.21 -11.10 -21.64
N SER A 132 -0.77 -11.13 -22.90
CA SER A 132 -1.68 -11.48 -24.00
C SER A 132 -2.06 -12.96 -24.03
N ALA A 133 -1.19 -13.85 -23.53
CA ALA A 133 -1.40 -15.30 -23.57
C ALA A 133 -2.04 -15.86 -22.31
N VAL A 134 -1.76 -15.24 -21.16
CA VAL A 134 -2.26 -15.67 -19.86
C VAL A 134 -3.21 -14.59 -19.34
N PRO A 135 -4.53 -14.87 -19.27
CA PRO A 135 -5.47 -13.94 -18.63
C PRO A 135 -5.23 -13.90 -17.11
N ASP A 136 -5.79 -12.89 -16.45
CA ASP A 136 -5.79 -12.75 -14.97
C ASP A 136 -4.41 -12.59 -14.30
N ILE A 137 -3.41 -12.13 -15.06
CA ILE A 137 -2.13 -11.71 -14.51
C ILE A 137 -1.91 -10.20 -14.71
N ALA A 138 -1.11 -9.63 -13.82
CA ALA A 138 -0.61 -8.27 -13.91
C ALA A 138 0.90 -8.29 -13.75
N ILE A 139 1.61 -7.58 -14.63
CA ILE A 139 3.07 -7.52 -14.63
C ILE A 139 3.51 -6.09 -14.38
N PHE A 140 4.37 -5.92 -13.38
CA PHE A 140 5.12 -4.70 -13.18
C PHE A 140 6.43 -4.78 -13.94
N VAL A 141 6.70 -3.77 -14.77
CA VAL A 141 7.97 -3.64 -15.49
C VAL A 141 8.67 -2.40 -14.98
N VAL A 142 9.83 -2.62 -14.36
CA VAL A 142 10.73 -1.52 -13.94
C VAL A 142 11.72 -1.29 -15.07
N SER A 143 11.64 -0.12 -15.70
CA SER A 143 12.56 0.28 -16.75
C SER A 143 13.46 1.41 -16.29
N GLN A 144 14.72 1.33 -16.69
CA GLN A 144 15.73 2.35 -16.43
C GLN A 144 15.31 3.72 -16.99
N ASP A 145 14.57 3.74 -18.10
CA ASP A 145 14.27 4.96 -18.86
C ASP A 145 12.91 5.59 -18.52
N GLY A 146 12.04 4.91 -17.76
CA GLY A 146 10.62 5.29 -17.68
C GLY A 146 9.90 5.00 -16.37
N GLY A 147 10.62 4.57 -15.33
CA GLY A 147 10.04 4.21 -14.04
C GLY A 147 9.27 2.89 -14.08
N ILE A 148 8.23 2.79 -13.24
CA ILE A 148 7.41 1.58 -13.09
C ILE A 148 6.22 1.64 -14.06
N SER A 149 6.10 0.60 -14.88
CA SER A 149 4.94 0.36 -15.74
C SER A 149 4.11 -0.81 -15.21
N LEU A 150 2.79 -0.74 -15.38
CA LEU A 150 1.85 -1.83 -15.11
C LEU A 150 1.23 -2.31 -16.42
N ILE A 151 1.23 -3.62 -16.62
CA ILE A 151 0.69 -4.29 -17.81
C ILE A 151 -0.29 -5.36 -17.37
N TRP A 152 -1.50 -5.38 -17.92
CA TRP A 152 -2.52 -6.37 -17.58
C TRP A 152 -3.44 -6.63 -18.78
N ASN A 153 -4.18 -7.73 -18.71
CA ASN A 153 -5.18 -8.06 -19.73
C ASN A 153 -6.55 -7.61 -19.23
N GLU A 154 -7.29 -6.87 -20.06
CA GLU A 154 -8.67 -6.52 -19.79
C GLU A 154 -9.51 -6.87 -21.02
N ASN A 155 -10.42 -7.83 -20.88
CA ASN A 155 -11.32 -8.27 -21.97
C ASN A 155 -10.60 -8.69 -23.27
N GLY A 156 -9.40 -9.27 -23.17
CA GLY A 156 -8.60 -9.68 -24.33
C GLY A 156 -7.71 -8.57 -24.90
N GLU A 157 -7.75 -7.37 -24.32
CA GLU A 157 -6.89 -6.24 -24.69
C GLU A 157 -5.73 -6.11 -23.71
N VAL A 158 -4.50 -5.95 -24.21
CA VAL A 158 -3.34 -5.69 -23.35
C VAL A 158 -3.34 -4.21 -22.99
N CYS A 159 -3.53 -3.90 -21.72
CA CYS A 159 -3.49 -2.56 -21.19
C CYS A 159 -2.11 -2.25 -20.61
N PHE A 160 -1.61 -1.05 -20.86
CA PHE A 160 -0.31 -0.55 -20.43
C PHE A 160 -0.47 0.80 -19.74
N LYS A 161 0.07 0.95 -18.53
CA LYS A 161 0.11 2.21 -17.79
C LYS A 161 1.52 2.50 -17.32
N THR A 162 2.06 3.66 -17.70
CA THR A 162 3.36 4.16 -17.23
C THR A 162 3.20 5.13 -16.06
N GLY A 163 4.30 5.41 -15.36
CA GLY A 163 4.34 6.38 -14.26
C GLY A 163 3.51 5.93 -13.06
N VAL A 164 3.46 4.61 -12.80
CA VAL A 164 2.79 4.08 -11.62
C VAL A 164 3.55 4.58 -10.39
N LYS A 165 2.92 5.51 -9.66
CA LYS A 165 3.47 6.05 -8.42
C LYS A 165 3.14 5.12 -7.27
N THR A 166 4.16 4.50 -6.71
CA THR A 166 4.07 3.76 -5.45
C THR A 166 4.46 4.69 -4.31
N THR A 167 3.67 5.72 -4.03
CA THR A 167 3.92 6.55 -2.84
C THR A 167 3.46 5.75 -1.62
N ASN A 168 4.41 5.10 -0.94
CA ASN A 168 4.23 4.88 0.48
C ASN A 168 4.61 6.20 1.17
N VAL A 169 3.59 6.97 1.57
CA VAL A 169 3.76 8.29 2.20
C VAL A 169 4.53 8.20 3.53
N ASN A 170 4.67 6.97 4.07
CA ASN A 170 5.32 6.69 5.36
C ASN A 170 6.72 6.08 5.24
N MET A 171 7.34 6.04 4.05
CA MET A 171 8.73 5.59 3.85
C MET A 171 9.75 6.74 3.74
N VAL A 172 9.36 7.96 4.13
CA VAL A 172 10.34 9.04 4.35
C VAL A 172 10.78 8.93 5.80
N SER A 173 11.93 8.28 6.04
CA SER A 173 12.63 8.46 7.31
C SER A 173 13.14 9.91 7.40
N PRO A 174 13.14 10.53 8.60
CA PRO A 174 13.74 11.85 8.82
C PRO A 174 15.26 11.86 8.60
#